data_AF-A0A7T8FFT8-F1
#
_entry.id   AF-A0A7T8FFT8-F1
#
_cell.length_a   1.000
_cell.length_b   1.000
_cell.length_c   1.000
_cell.angle_alpha   90.00
_cell.angle_beta   90.00
_cell.angle_gamma   90.00
#
_symmetry.space_group_name_H-M   'P 1'
#
loop_
_entity.id
_entity.type
_entity.pdbx_description
1 polymer ?
#
loop_
_entity_poly.entity_id
_entity_poly.type
_entity_poly.pdbx_seq_one_letter_code
_entity_poly.pdbx_strand_id
1 'polypeptide(L)' 'MNELTQKFINGINYLVDNEYEPRAIARYAYEFSLDNRINDRQLKYVVYYIRSMDAGPEFELTKEELLEFINQNIT' A
#
# COMPACT_ATOMS: atom_id res chain seq x y z
N MET A 1 9.54 9.43 -8.70
CA MET A 1 9.10 9.22 -7.30
C MET A 1 10.01 9.89 -6.29
N ASN A 2 9.43 10.35 -5.18
CA ASN A 2 10.18 10.83 -4.02
C ASN A 2 10.64 9.66 -3.10
N GLU A 3 11.53 9.94 -2.15
CA GLU A 3 12.10 8.93 -1.24
C GLU A 3 11.03 8.19 -0.42
N LEU A 4 10.00 8.90 0.04
CA LEU A 4 8.95 8.30 0.86
C LEU A 4 8.08 7.34 0.04
N THR A 5 7.78 7.69 -1.21
CA THR A 5 7.10 6.81 -2.16
C THR A 5 7.92 5.54 -2.43
N GLN A 6 9.24 5.69 -2.66
CA GLN A 6 10.10 4.53 -2.87
C GLN A 6 10.15 3.62 -1.64
N LYS A 7 10.23 4.20 -0.42
CA LYS A 7 10.19 3.46 0.84
C LYS A 7 8.90 2.63 0.97
N PHE A 8 7.75 3.23 0.65
CA PHE A 8 6.46 2.55 0.68
C PHE A 8 6.40 1.37 -0.30
N ILE A 9 6.76 1.61 -1.56
CA ILE A 9 6.73 0.58 -2.61
C ILE A 9 7.69 -0.57 -2.29
N ASN A 10 8.88 -0.28 -1.78
CA ASN A 10 9.83 -1.32 -1.39
C ASN A 10 9.27 -2.22 -0.29
N GLY A 11 8.52 -1.67 0.67
CA GLY A 11 7.86 -2.47 1.71
C GLY A 11 6.72 -3.32 1.16
N ILE A 12 5.90 -2.77 0.26
CA ILE A 12 4.86 -3.55 -0.45
C ILE A 12 5.49 -4.70 -1.23
N ASN A 13 6.51 -4.42 -2.05
CA ASN A 13 7.17 -5.44 -2.86
C ASN A 13 7.77 -6.55 -2.00
N TYR A 14 8.40 -6.19 -0.88
CA TYR A 14 8.91 -7.19 0.06
C TYR A 14 7.82 -8.14 0.56
N LEU A 15 6.64 -7.61 0.94
CA LEU A 15 5.51 -8.43 1.40
C LEU A 15 4.90 -9.26 0.27
N VAL A 16 4.80 -8.69 -0.93
CA VAL A 16 4.28 -9.35 -2.13
C VAL A 16 5.17 -10.52 -2.59
N ASP A 17 6.48 -10.40 -2.38
CA ASP A 17 7.47 -11.42 -2.72
C ASP A 17 7.63 -12.51 -1.64
N ASN A 18 7.29 -12.20 -0.38
CA ASN A 18 7.39 -13.10 0.77
C ASN A 18 6.01 -13.54 1.28
N GLU A 19 5.21 -14.12 0.38
CA GLU A 19 3.84 -14.61 0.63
C GLU A 19 2.79 -13.48 0.77
N TYR A 20 2.07 -13.24 -0.33
CA TYR A 20 1.02 -12.22 -0.37
C TYR A 20 -0.13 -12.54 0.57
N GLU A 21 -0.41 -11.63 1.51
CA GLU A 21 -1.53 -11.72 2.42
C GLU A 21 -2.16 -10.31 2.59
N PRO A 22 -3.46 -10.13 2.24
CA PRO A 22 -4.11 -8.81 2.26
C PRO A 22 -4.02 -8.08 3.60
N ARG A 23 -4.15 -8.77 4.75
CA ARG A 23 -4.05 -8.11 6.05
C ARG A 23 -2.65 -7.61 6.35
N ALA A 24 -1.61 -8.35 6.01
CA ALA A 24 -0.23 -7.92 6.17
C ALA A 24 0.03 -6.64 5.36
N ILE A 25 -0.48 -6.58 4.14
CA ILE A 25 -0.42 -5.39 3.28
C ILE A 25 -1.18 -4.21 3.90
N ALA A 26 -2.42 -4.41 4.35
CA ALA A 26 -3.25 -3.38 4.96
C ALA A 26 -2.61 -2.84 6.25
N ARG A 27 -2.11 -3.75 7.10
CA ARG A 27 -1.40 -3.43 8.33
C ARG A 27 -0.14 -2.61 8.05
N TYR A 28 0.67 -3.01 7.08
CA TYR A 28 1.84 -2.25 6.69
C TYR A 28 1.48 -0.82 6.25
N ALA A 29 0.46 -0.65 5.42
CA ALA A 29 0.01 0.67 4.99
C ALA A 29 -0.55 1.52 6.14
N TYR A 30 -1.24 0.89 7.09
CA TYR A 30 -1.70 1.55 8.31
C TYR A 30 -0.52 2.06 9.14
N GLU A 31 0.43 1.19 9.49
CA GLU A 31 1.64 1.53 10.26
C GLU A 31 2.46 2.60 9.54
N PHE A 32 2.67 2.47 8.23
CA PHE A 32 3.35 3.47 7.41
C PHE A 32 2.68 4.85 7.48
N SER A 33 1.34 4.89 7.53
CA SER A 33 0.58 6.14 7.63
C SER A 33 0.70 6.82 9.00
N LEU A 34 1.00 6.05 10.06
CA LEU A 34 1.26 6.58 11.40
C LEU A 34 2.68 7.12 11.53
N ASP A 35 3.65 6.41 10.95
CA ASP A 35 5.08 6.72 11.12
C ASP A 35 5.57 7.87 10.23
N ASN A 36 4.83 8.22 9.18
CA ASN A 36 5.30 9.16 8.17
C ASN A 36 4.28 10.27 7.90
N ARG A 37 4.75 11.52 7.88
CA ARG A 37 3.95 12.66 7.41
C ARG A 37 3.88 12.68 5.89
N ILE A 38 2.81 12.11 5.33
CA ILE A 38 2.61 12.01 3.88
C ILE A 38 2.01 13.32 3.32
N ASN A 39 2.84 14.14 2.69
CA ASN A 39 2.40 15.38 2.03
C ASN A 39 2.05 15.17 0.54
N ASP A 40 2.65 14.16 -0.09
CA ASP A 40 2.36 13.78 -1.47
C ASP A 40 0.95 13.22 -1.57
N ARG A 41 0.10 13.81 -2.42
CA ARG A 41 -1.32 13.45 -2.49
C ARG A 41 -1.55 12.08 -3.10
N GLN A 42 -0.75 11.69 -4.09
CA GLN A 42 -0.87 10.40 -4.77
C GLN A 42 -0.47 9.28 -3.82
N LEU A 43 0.68 9.43 -3.15
CA LEU A 43 1.11 8.48 -2.13
C LEU A 43 0.10 8.39 -0.99
N LYS A 44 -0.42 9.55 -0.52
CA LYS A 44 -1.42 9.56 0.56
C LYS A 44 -2.68 8.80 0.17
N TYR A 45 -3.17 9.00 -1.06
CA TYR A 45 -4.33 8.27 -1.57
C TYR A 45 -4.09 6.76 -1.56
N VAL A 46 -2.97 6.31 -2.13
CA VAL A 46 -2.63 4.89 -2.20
C VAL A 46 -2.48 4.27 -0.81
N VAL A 47 -1.74 4.91 0.09
CA VAL A 47 -1.55 4.41 1.47
C VAL A 47 -2.89 4.30 2.21
N TYR A 48 -3.75 5.32 2.09
CA TYR A 48 -5.04 5.34 2.79
C TYR A 48 -6.07 4.37 2.20
N TYR A 49 -5.98 4.08 0.91
CA TYR A 49 -6.77 3.04 0.28
C TYR A 49 -6.33 1.67 0.79
N ILE A 50 -5.04 1.34 0.63
CA ILE A 50 -4.48 0.03 0.98
C ILE A 50 -4.69 -0.30 2.46
N ARG A 51 -4.52 0.66 3.37
CA ARG A 51 -4.74 0.42 4.82
C ARG A 51 -6.18 0.02 5.17
N SER A 52 -7.13 0.26 4.26
CA SER A 52 -8.54 -0.04 4.46
C SER A 52 -8.94 -1.41 3.89
N MET A 53 -8.01 -2.15 3.27
CA MET A 53 -8.28 -3.48 2.70
C MET A 53 -8.70 -4.52 3.74
N ASP A 54 -8.32 -4.38 5.02
CA ASP A 54 -8.75 -5.26 6.12
C ASP A 54 -10.11 -4.84 6.74
N ALA A 55 -10.87 -3.96 6.07
CA ALA A 55 -12.22 -3.60 6.53
C ALA A 55 -13.24 -4.74 6.32
N GLY A 56 -12.95 -5.69 5.44
CA GLY A 56 -13.79 -6.85 5.11
C GLY A 56 -13.32 -7.54 3.82
N PRO A 57 -13.69 -8.81 3.59
CA PRO A 57 -13.24 -9.57 2.41
C PRO A 57 -13.58 -8.93 1.07
N GLU A 58 -14.66 -8.14 1.01
CA GLU A 58 -15.09 -7.40 -0.20
C GLU A 58 -14.17 -6.21 -0.56
N PHE A 59 -13.27 -5.81 0.34
CA PHE A 59 -12.29 -4.74 0.13
C PHE A 59 -10.87 -5.27 -0.09
N GLU A 60 -10.67 -6.58 0.06
CA GLU A 60 -9.38 -7.20 -0.18
C GLU A 60 -9.10 -7.23 -1.68
N LEU A 61 -7.96 -6.66 -2.07
CA LEU A 61 -7.41 -6.82 -3.41
C LEU A 61 -6.69 -8.17 -3.49
N THR A 62 -6.65 -8.74 -4.68
CA THR A 62 -5.66 -9.74 -5.07
C THR A 62 -4.27 -9.09 -5.23
N LYS A 63 -3.23 -9.93 -5.33
CA LYS A 63 -1.86 -9.46 -5.61
C LYS A 63 -1.81 -8.62 -6.88
N GLU A 64 -2.44 -9.09 -7.95
CA GLU A 64 -2.46 -8.44 -9.26
C GLU A 64 -3.19 -7.10 -9.19
N GLU A 65 -4.37 -7.06 -8.55
CA GLU A 65 -5.15 -5.83 -8.37
C GLU A 65 -4.40 -4.79 -7.52
N LEU A 66 -3.67 -5.21 -6.48
CA LEU A 66 -2.84 -4.31 -5.69
C LEU A 66 -1.74 -3.65 -6.52
N LEU A 67 -1.00 -4.46 -7.30
CA LEU A 67 0.10 -3.96 -8.12
C LEU A 67 -0.41 -3.03 -9.23
N GLU A 68 -1.53 -3.40 -9.86
CA GLU A 68 -2.20 -2.55 -10.83
C GLU A 68 -2.67 -1.23 -10.21
N PHE A 69 -3.33 -1.28 -9.05
CA PHE A 69 -3.78 -0.11 -8.30
C PHE A 69 -2.62 0.85 -7.99
N ILE A 70 -1.49 0.34 -7.51
CA ILE A 70 -0.31 1.15 -7.21
C ILE A 70 0.23 1.80 -8.49
N ASN A 71 0.41 1.04 -9.57
CA ASN A 71 0.95 1.53 -10.83
C ASN A 71 0.06 2.61 -11.49
N GLN A 72 -1.27 2.51 -11.33
CA GLN A 72 -2.21 3.50 -11.85
C GLN A 72 -2.21 4.81 -11.04
N ASN A 73 -1.82 4.77 -9.77
CA ASN A 73 -2.00 5.90 -8.85
C ASN A 73 -0.68 6.54 -8.37
N ILE A 74 0.46 5.89 -8.58
CA ILE A 74 1.80 6.43 -8.30
C ILE A 74 2.62 6.40 -9.59
N THR A 75 3.11 7.57 -10.01
CA THR A 75 3.93 7.79 -11.23
C THR A 75 5.32 8.34 -10.90
#